data_AF-A0A0P7YHJ5-F1
#
_entry.id   AF-A0A0P7YHJ5-F1
#
_cell.length_a   1.000
_cell.length_b   1.000
_cell.length_c   1.000
_cell.angle_alpha   90.00
_cell.angle_beta   90.00
_cell.angle_gamma   90.00
#
_symmetry.space_group_name_H-M   'P 1'
#
loop_
_entity.id
_entity.type
_entity.pdbx_description
1 polymer ?
#
loop_
_entity_poly.entity_id
_entity_poly.type
_entity_poly.pdbx_seq_one_letter_code
_entity_poly.pdbx_strand_id
1 'polypeptide(L)'
;MQRLAEGIAPEEHGKKIKRLLELFLFGILVFKHFFGGIIILSTMSGDEIGYSWLAARYKVRAIQPLPVESRIGLRRQTHQEAGRRVEYYTEAMRPQASLGAHLAFALKHEGVALEFLARLFAEVPAEALGDWISSEPTGE
;
A
#
# COMPACT_ATOMS: atom_id res chain seq x y z
N MET A 1 -63.49 38.61 6.75
CA MET A 1 -62.07 38.96 7.02
C MET A 1 -61.44 37.87 7.87
N GLN A 2 -60.19 37.42 7.73
CA GLN A 2 -59.25 37.24 6.62
C GLN A 2 -57.97 36.70 7.26
N ARG A 3 -57.55 35.46 6.91
CA ARG A 3 -56.19 34.90 7.02
C ARG A 3 -55.62 34.75 8.46
N LEU A 4 -54.72 33.84 8.82
CA LEU A 4 -53.69 33.10 8.09
C LEU A 4 -53.55 31.68 8.67
N ALA A 5 -53.61 30.68 7.80
CA ALA A 5 -52.91 29.43 8.01
C ALA A 5 -51.42 29.71 7.79
N GLU A 6 -50.63 29.79 8.86
CA GLU A 6 -49.17 29.84 8.76
C GLU A 6 -48.63 28.41 8.82
N GLY A 7 -48.14 27.96 7.66
CA GLY A 7 -47.57 26.65 7.45
C GLY A 7 -46.28 26.47 8.23
N ILE A 8 -46.20 25.37 8.98
CA ILE A 8 -44.94 24.81 9.44
C ILE A 8 -44.23 24.27 8.20
N ALA A 9 -43.31 25.06 7.66
CA ALA A 9 -42.50 24.67 6.50
C ALA A 9 -41.61 23.46 6.87
N PRO A 10 -41.71 22.32 6.16
CA PRO A 10 -40.88 21.14 6.44
C PRO A 10 -39.47 21.22 5.80
N GLU A 11 -39.08 22.39 5.28
CA GLU A 11 -37.96 22.53 4.32
C GLU A 11 -36.56 22.61 4.98
N GLU A 12 -36.48 22.97 6.26
CA GLU A 12 -35.20 23.20 6.97
C GLU A 12 -34.45 21.90 7.33
N HIS A 13 -35.16 20.82 7.69
CA HIS A 13 -34.54 19.59 8.20
C HIS A 13 -33.75 18.82 7.12
N GLY A 14 -34.25 18.81 5.88
CA GLY A 14 -33.60 18.11 4.76
C GLY A 14 -32.28 18.76 4.31
N LYS A 15 -32.19 20.09 4.39
CA LYS A 15 -30.97 20.86 4.05
C LYS A 15 -29.83 20.55 5.01
N LYS A 16 -30.13 20.44 6.31
CA LYS A 16 -29.13 20.18 7.35
C LYS A 16 -28.54 18.77 7.23
N ILE A 17 -29.37 17.78 6.92
CA ILE A 17 -28.95 16.39 6.70
C ILE A 17 -28.14 16.25 5.40
N LYS A 18 -28.55 16.93 4.32
CA LYS A 18 -27.76 16.97 3.07
C LYS A 18 -26.38 17.58 3.29
N ARG A 19 -26.27 18.70 4.01
CA ARG A 19 -24.98 19.32 4.33
C ARG A 19 -24.08 18.43 5.19
N LEU A 20 -24.67 17.67 6.12
CA LEU A 20 -23.94 16.74 6.97
C LEU A 20 -23.43 15.52 6.18
N LEU A 21 -24.24 14.98 5.27
CA LEU A 21 -23.83 13.92 4.34
C LEU A 21 -22.78 14.41 3.34
N GLU A 22 -22.90 15.64 2.84
CA GLU A 22 -21.88 16.26 1.97
C GLU A 22 -20.56 16.45 2.72
N LEU A 23 -20.59 16.91 3.98
CA LEU A 23 -19.38 17.02 4.81
C LEU A 23 -18.78 15.65 5.13
N PHE A 24 -19.59 14.61 5.34
CA PHE A 24 -19.12 13.25 5.60
C PHE A 24 -18.54 12.59 4.34
N LEU A 25 -19.20 12.75 3.18
CA LEU A 25 -18.73 12.26 1.89
C LEU A 25 -17.50 13.03 1.42
N PHE A 26 -17.43 14.34 1.67
CA PHE A 26 -16.24 15.15 1.40
C PHE A 26 -15.09 14.75 2.35
N GLY A 27 -15.37 14.43 3.62
CA GLY A 27 -14.40 13.87 4.54
C GLY A 27 -13.83 12.52 4.05
N ILE A 28 -14.69 11.60 3.60
CA ILE A 28 -14.27 10.32 3.01
C ILE A 28 -13.52 10.54 1.69
N LEU A 29 -13.94 11.49 0.85
CA LEU A 29 -13.31 11.80 -0.44
C LEU A 29 -11.94 12.47 -0.28
N VAL A 30 -11.81 13.38 0.69
CA VAL A 30 -10.55 14.02 1.09
C VAL A 30 -9.64 13.00 1.76
N PHE A 31 -10.15 12.08 2.60
CA PHE A 31 -9.37 10.98 3.16
C PHE A 31 -8.90 10.00 2.06
N LYS A 32 -9.75 9.71 1.06
CA LYS A 32 -9.38 8.92 -0.11
C LYS A 32 -8.36 9.63 -1.01
N HIS A 33 -8.35 10.96 -1.05
CA HIS A 33 -7.30 11.74 -1.74
C HIS A 33 -6.01 11.87 -0.92
N PHE A 34 -6.08 12.05 0.40
CA PHE A 34 -4.92 12.21 1.28
C PHE A 34 -4.20 10.89 1.59
N PHE A 35 -4.93 9.76 1.64
CA PHE A 35 -4.35 8.44 1.89
C PHE A 35 -4.35 7.51 0.66
N GLY A 36 -5.19 7.76 -0.35
CA GLY A 36 -5.33 6.89 -1.52
C GLY A 36 -4.76 7.44 -2.84
N GLY A 37 -4.38 8.72 -2.89
CA GLY A 37 -3.90 9.39 -4.12
C GLY A 37 -2.38 9.61 -4.21
N ILE A 38 -1.65 9.54 -3.09
CA ILE A 38 -0.20 9.86 -3.04
C ILE A 38 0.71 8.62 -3.00
N ILE A 39 0.17 7.41 -2.79
CA ILE A 39 1.00 6.20 -2.59
C ILE A 39 1.37 5.49 -3.91
N ILE A 40 0.87 5.93 -5.07
CA ILE A 40 1.18 5.26 -6.36
C ILE A 40 1.73 6.25 -7.40
N LEU A 41 2.65 7.12 -6.98
CA LEU A 41 3.60 7.73 -7.91
C LEU A 41 4.94 8.00 -7.22
N SER A 42 5.44 7.05 -6.45
CA SER A 42 6.89 6.92 -6.37
C SER A 42 7.33 6.56 -7.79
N THR A 43 7.92 7.52 -8.50
CA THR A 43 8.65 7.27 -9.73
C THR A 43 9.54 6.06 -9.50
N MET A 44 9.17 4.91 -10.07
CA MET A 44 9.90 3.68 -9.91
C MET A 44 11.28 3.87 -10.52
N SER A 45 12.32 4.03 -9.69
CA SER A 45 13.67 4.32 -10.18
C SER A 45 14.39 3.06 -10.67
N GLY A 46 13.76 1.88 -10.55
CA GLY A 46 14.37 0.58 -10.83
C GLY A 46 15.24 0.09 -9.68
N ASP A 47 15.27 0.83 -8.57
CA ASP A 47 16.07 0.51 -7.38
C ASP A 47 15.26 -0.15 -6.28
N GLU A 48 13.95 -0.29 -6.46
CA GLU A 48 13.11 -0.99 -5.50
C GLU A 48 13.55 -2.45 -5.39
N ILE A 49 13.66 -2.94 -4.16
CA ILE A 49 13.92 -4.35 -3.84
C ILE A 49 12.88 -4.84 -2.82
N GLY A 50 12.92 -6.12 -2.45
CA GLY A 50 11.96 -6.69 -1.50
C GLY A 50 10.50 -6.55 -1.92
N TYR A 51 9.62 -6.19 -0.98
CA TYR A 51 8.18 -6.10 -1.23
C TYR A 51 7.80 -5.05 -2.28
N SER A 52 8.50 -3.92 -2.36
CA SER A 52 8.20 -2.87 -3.35
C SER A 52 8.46 -3.36 -4.78
N TRP A 53 9.51 -4.14 -5.00
CA TRP A 53 9.78 -4.76 -6.30
C TRP A 53 8.71 -5.79 -6.66
N LEU A 54 8.33 -6.64 -5.70
CA LEU A 54 7.29 -7.67 -5.88
C LEU A 54 5.93 -7.03 -6.21
N ALA A 55 5.57 -5.96 -5.50
CA ALA A 55 4.35 -5.21 -5.72
C ALA A 55 4.25 -4.70 -7.16
N ALA A 56 5.35 -4.15 -7.68
CA ALA A 56 5.40 -3.68 -9.06
C ALA A 56 5.40 -4.83 -10.08
N ARG A 57 6.23 -5.85 -9.88
CA ARG A 57 6.40 -6.98 -10.81
C ARG A 57 5.11 -7.77 -11.02
N TYR A 58 4.32 -7.93 -9.95
CA TYR A 58 3.07 -8.69 -9.93
C TYR A 58 1.82 -7.80 -9.90
N LYS A 59 1.99 -6.47 -9.98
CA LYS A 59 0.89 -5.48 -9.94
C LYS A 59 0.00 -5.60 -8.70
N VAL A 60 0.59 -5.98 -7.58
CA VAL A 60 -0.10 -6.18 -6.30
C VAL A 60 -0.15 -4.87 -5.54
N ARG A 61 -1.36 -4.45 -5.14
CA ARG A 61 -1.56 -3.29 -4.28
C ARG A 61 -1.74 -3.72 -2.82
N ALA A 62 -0.85 -3.27 -1.94
CA ALA A 62 -1.03 -3.40 -0.51
C ALA A 62 -2.19 -2.51 -0.01
N ILE A 63 -3.02 -3.02 0.90
CA ILE A 63 -4.01 -2.18 1.60
C ILE A 63 -3.31 -1.41 2.73
N GLN A 64 -2.42 -2.09 3.44
CA GLN A 64 -1.69 -1.48 4.53
C GLN A 64 -0.34 -0.96 4.01
N PRO A 65 0.15 0.19 4.51
CA PRO A 65 1.50 0.62 4.21
C PRO A 65 2.50 -0.47 4.61
N LEU A 66 3.47 -0.75 3.74
CA LEU A 66 4.58 -1.63 4.08
C LEU A 66 5.38 -0.99 5.23
N PRO A 67 5.77 -1.76 6.25
CA PRO A 67 6.50 -1.23 7.40
C PRO A 67 7.90 -0.73 7.01
N VAL A 68 8.49 -1.35 5.99
CA VAL A 68 9.82 -1.05 5.46
C VAL A 68 9.74 -0.99 3.94
N GLU A 69 10.31 0.06 3.35
CA GLU A 69 10.56 0.16 1.92
C GLU A 69 12.07 0.06 1.67
N SER A 70 12.51 -1.01 1.01
CA SER A 70 13.93 -1.17 0.67
C SER A 70 14.23 -0.72 -0.75
N ARG A 71 15.35 -0.02 -0.91
CA ARG A 71 15.84 0.51 -2.18
C ARG A 71 17.34 0.30 -2.31
N ILE A 72 17.84 0.29 -3.54
CA ILE A 72 19.27 0.38 -3.79
C ILE A 72 19.72 1.84 -3.78
N GLY A 73 20.89 2.07 -3.19
CA GLY A 73 21.54 3.37 -3.10
C GLY A 73 23.05 3.22 -3.02
N LEU A 74 23.74 4.37 -3.01
CA LEU A 74 25.21 4.42 -3.01
C LEU A 74 25.83 3.82 -1.74
N ARG A 75 25.11 3.90 -0.61
CA ARG A 75 25.56 3.42 0.68
C ARG A 75 24.37 2.94 1.50
N ARG A 76 24.66 2.14 2.51
CA ARG A 76 23.65 1.69 3.46
C ARG A 76 23.16 2.83 4.33
N GLN A 77 21.87 3.10 4.35
CA GLN A 77 21.24 4.15 5.15
C GLN A 77 19.82 3.76 5.57
N THR A 78 19.36 4.29 6.70
CA THR A 78 17.97 4.13 7.15
C THR A 78 17.40 5.51 7.38
N HIS A 79 16.28 5.82 6.72
CA HIS A 79 15.52 7.05 6.89
C HIS A 79 14.16 6.72 7.50
N GLN A 80 13.71 7.54 8.43
CA GLN A 80 12.36 7.47 8.98
C GLN A 80 11.55 8.61 8.38
N GLU A 81 10.48 8.28 7.67
CA GLU A 81 9.62 9.26 6.99
C GLU A 81 8.16 8.99 7.33
N ALA A 82 7.50 9.95 7.99
CA ALA A 82 6.07 9.88 8.32
C ALA A 82 5.60 8.55 8.96
N GLY A 83 6.45 7.94 9.81
CA GLY A 83 6.15 6.66 10.48
C GLY A 83 6.47 5.41 9.65
N ARG A 84 7.11 5.57 8.48
CA ARG A 84 7.64 4.49 7.64
C ARG A 84 9.16 4.47 7.67
N ARG A 85 9.75 3.29 7.51
CA ARG A 85 11.19 3.10 7.45
C ARG A 85 11.62 2.87 6.01
N VAL A 86 12.40 3.78 5.44
CA VAL A 86 13.04 3.58 4.14
C VAL A 86 14.47 3.12 4.37
N GLU A 87 14.86 2.01 3.77
CA GLU A 87 16.20 1.45 3.89
C GLU A 87 16.90 1.42 2.53
N TYR A 88 18.09 2.00 2.49
CA TYR A 88 18.97 1.95 1.34
C TYR A 88 20.00 0.85 1.54
N TYR A 89 20.14 0.01 0.52
CA TYR A 89 21.06 -1.11 0.41
C TYR A 89 22.06 -0.82 -0.70
N THR A 90 23.28 -1.35 -0.61
CA THR A 90 24.26 -1.20 -1.69
C THR A 90 23.92 -2.13 -2.85
N GLU A 91 24.41 -1.82 -4.05
CA GLU A 91 24.21 -2.66 -5.25
C GLU A 91 24.66 -4.12 -5.04
N ALA A 92 25.69 -4.35 -4.24
CA ALA A 92 26.16 -5.69 -3.86
C ALA A 92 25.11 -6.53 -3.09
N MET A 93 24.10 -5.89 -2.51
CA MET A 93 23.00 -6.54 -1.81
C MET A 93 21.73 -6.64 -2.67
N ARG A 94 21.76 -6.21 -3.94
CA ARG A 94 20.61 -6.31 -4.84
C ARG A 94 20.28 -7.80 -5.05
N PRO A 95 19.05 -8.24 -4.72
CA PRO A 95 18.61 -9.59 -5.04
C PRO A 95 18.61 -9.82 -6.54
N GLN A 96 18.74 -11.07 -6.97
CA GLN A 96 18.45 -11.44 -8.35
C GLN A 96 16.99 -11.06 -8.67
N ALA A 97 16.72 -10.69 -9.92
CA ALA A 97 15.38 -10.26 -10.37
C ALA A 97 14.38 -11.43 -10.50
N SER A 98 14.20 -12.20 -9.42
CA SER A 98 13.33 -13.37 -9.31
C SER A 98 12.39 -13.25 -8.11
N LEU A 99 11.27 -13.97 -8.15
CA LEU A 99 10.30 -14.05 -7.04
C LEU A 99 10.99 -14.44 -5.74
N GLY A 100 11.71 -15.57 -5.77
CA GLY A 100 12.33 -16.15 -4.59
C GLY A 100 13.37 -15.24 -3.95
N ALA A 101 14.24 -14.63 -4.77
CA ALA A 101 15.31 -13.77 -4.24
C ALA A 101 14.74 -12.50 -3.57
N HIS A 102 13.74 -11.86 -4.17
CA HIS A 102 13.11 -10.69 -3.57
C HIS A 102 12.22 -11.05 -2.36
N LEU A 103 11.55 -12.20 -2.39
CA LEU A 103 10.73 -12.66 -1.26
C LEU A 103 11.60 -13.04 -0.05
N ALA A 104 12.67 -13.80 -0.26
CA ALA A 104 13.63 -14.15 0.78
C ALA A 104 14.30 -12.90 1.38
N PHE A 105 14.67 -11.94 0.52
CA PHE A 105 15.17 -10.63 0.96
C PHE A 105 14.15 -9.91 1.85
N ALA A 106 12.90 -9.79 1.41
CA ALA A 106 11.86 -9.08 2.15
C ALA A 106 11.60 -9.73 3.52
N LEU A 107 11.46 -11.05 3.57
CA LEU A 107 11.25 -11.77 4.83
C LEU A 107 12.41 -11.56 5.83
N LYS A 108 13.65 -11.51 5.32
CA LYS A 108 14.86 -11.32 6.15
C LYS A 108 15.04 -9.88 6.65
N HIS A 109 14.70 -8.89 5.84
CA HIS A 109 15.09 -7.49 6.08
C HIS A 109 13.91 -6.56 6.38
N GLU A 110 12.74 -6.84 5.82
CA GLU A 110 11.53 -6.01 5.92
C GLU A 110 10.51 -6.59 6.91
N GLY A 111 10.68 -7.86 7.30
CA GLY A 111 9.77 -8.59 8.18
C GLY A 111 8.60 -9.21 7.42
N VAL A 112 7.58 -9.67 8.17
CA VAL A 112 6.44 -10.39 7.59
C VAL A 112 5.26 -9.44 7.40
N ALA A 113 4.92 -9.14 6.14
CA ALA A 113 3.73 -8.38 5.77
C ALA A 113 2.58 -9.31 5.32
N LEU A 114 1.87 -9.92 6.27
CA LEU A 114 0.86 -10.96 6.00
C LEU A 114 -0.22 -10.53 4.99
N GLU A 115 -0.72 -9.29 5.11
CA GLU A 115 -1.74 -8.75 4.19
C GLU A 115 -1.21 -8.66 2.75
N PHE A 116 0.02 -8.18 2.58
CA PHE A 116 0.66 -8.11 1.28
C PHE A 116 0.97 -9.50 0.72
N LEU A 117 1.50 -10.41 1.55
CA LEU A 117 1.83 -11.79 1.16
C LEU A 117 0.59 -12.54 0.67
N ALA A 118 -0.54 -12.42 1.38
CA ALA A 118 -1.80 -13.05 0.98
C ALA A 118 -2.25 -12.59 -0.41
N ARG A 119 -2.09 -11.30 -0.71
CA ARG A 119 -2.42 -10.75 -2.04
C ARG A 119 -1.41 -11.15 -3.10
N LEU A 120 -0.12 -11.14 -2.77
CA LEU A 120 0.93 -11.56 -3.67
C LEU A 120 0.70 -12.99 -4.14
N PHE A 121 0.43 -13.91 -3.20
CA PHE A 121 0.21 -15.31 -3.53
C PHE A 121 -1.11 -15.58 -4.26
N ALA A 122 -2.05 -14.63 -4.26
CA ALA A 122 -3.24 -14.71 -5.12
C ALA A 122 -2.94 -14.37 -6.59
N GLU A 123 -1.89 -13.59 -6.86
CA GLU A 123 -1.51 -13.14 -8.21
C GLU A 123 -0.31 -13.92 -8.80
N VAL A 124 0.52 -14.52 -7.95
CA VAL A 124 1.67 -15.32 -8.36
C VAL A 124 1.21 -16.69 -8.91
N PRO A 125 1.67 -17.11 -10.10
CA PRO A 125 1.39 -18.45 -10.62
C PRO A 125 1.88 -19.53 -9.66
N ALA A 126 1.05 -20.56 -9.43
CA ALA A 126 1.37 -21.63 -8.49
C ALA A 126 2.67 -22.37 -8.87
N GLU A 127 2.97 -22.48 -10.16
CA GLU A 127 4.19 -23.08 -10.69
C GLU A 127 5.43 -22.30 -10.26
N ALA A 128 5.41 -20.97 -10.41
CA ALA A 128 6.53 -20.11 -10.01
C ALA A 128 6.78 -20.17 -8.49
N LEU A 129 5.72 -20.32 -7.69
CA LEU A 129 5.84 -20.51 -6.25
C LEU A 129 6.37 -21.90 -5.90
N GLY A 130 5.89 -22.95 -6.56
CA GLY A 130 6.34 -24.33 -6.38
C GLY A 130 7.80 -24.54 -6.77
N ASP A 131 8.24 -23.93 -7.87
CA ASP A 131 9.63 -23.93 -8.31
C ASP A 131 10.54 -23.30 -7.26
N TRP A 132 10.13 -22.14 -6.72
CA TRP A 132 10.89 -21.48 -5.66
C TRP A 132 10.96 -22.34 -4.38
N ILE A 133 9.82 -22.83 -3.89
CA ILE A 133 9.75 -23.68 -2.69
C ILE A 133 10.63 -24.93 -2.85
N SER A 134 10.63 -25.54 -4.03
CA SER A 134 11.43 -26.74 -4.32
C SER A 134 12.92 -26.43 -4.50
N SER A 135 13.26 -25.18 -4.84
CA SER A 135 14.65 -24.72 -5.01
C SER A 135 15.30 -24.28 -3.70
N GLU A 136 14.52 -23.92 -2.68
CA GLU A 136 15.08 -23.64 -1.36
C GLU A 136 15.46 -24.96 -0.68
N PRO A 137 16.68 -25.07 -0.12
CA PRO A 137 16.98 -26.15 0.80
C PRO A 137 16.03 -26.00 1.99
N THR A 138 15.09 -26.92 2.16
CA THR A 138 14.28 -27.01 3.39
C THR A 138 15.28 -27.06 4.55
N GLY A 139 15.31 -25.99 5.35
CA GLY A 139 16.39 -25.71 6.30
C GLY A 139 16.83 -26.94 7.08
N GLU A 140 18.13 -27.21 7.03
CA GLU A 140 18.82 -28.11 7.98
C GLU A 140 19.03 -27.42 9.33
#